data_AF-A0A059F5G5-F1
#
_entry.id   AF-A0A059F5G5-F1
#
_cell.length_a   1.000
_cell.length_b   1.000
_cell.length_c   1.000
_cell.angle_alpha   90.00
_cell.angle_beta   90.00
_cell.angle_gamma   90.00
#
_symmetry.space_group_name_H-M   'P 1'
#
loop_
_entity.id
_entity.type
_entity.pdbx_description
1 polymer ?
#
loop_
_entity_poly.entity_id
_entity_poly.type
_entity_poly.pdbx_seq_one_letter_code
_entity_poly.pdbx_strand_id
1 'polypeptide(L)'
;MNYSCSKYKTTKSIKENSFFDDFRLPVREVLKCIYSYTLFNRQVDIHSHCGLSKNFTIKLRSKLILKFKEFFDLNPIKLGGPGSIVHVDETKLNFNVKSHRGYSPAEPSWAIVFTDTGFTPARGYVELVENRTADTLLAVINRIILPQST
;
A
#
# COMPACT_ATOMS: atom_id res chain seq x y z
N MET A 1 14.75 -3.00 40.01
CA MET A 1 14.02 -1.82 39.48
C MET A 1 15.05 -0.77 39.09
N ASN A 2 14.82 -0.01 38.01
CA ASN A 2 15.83 0.88 37.42
C ASN A 2 15.81 2.28 38.05
N TYR A 3 16.19 2.37 39.34
CA TYR A 3 16.13 3.60 40.14
C TYR A 3 17.09 4.71 39.70
N SER A 4 18.13 4.37 38.91
CA SER A 4 19.07 5.33 38.34
C SER A 4 18.53 6.10 37.14
N CYS A 5 17.36 5.71 36.62
CA CYS A 5 16.71 6.42 35.53
C CYS A 5 16.02 7.69 36.05
N SER A 6 16.41 8.86 35.54
CA SER A 6 15.77 10.15 35.84
C SER A 6 14.29 10.23 35.46
N LYS A 7 13.83 9.28 34.64
CA LYS A 7 12.44 9.13 34.19
C LYS A 7 11.70 7.98 34.89
N TYR A 8 12.28 7.39 35.94
CA TYR A 8 11.63 6.32 36.69
C TYR A 8 10.26 6.76 37.22
N LYS A 9 9.23 5.93 37.02
CA LYS A 9 7.81 6.22 37.33
C LYS A 9 7.19 7.42 36.60
N THR A 10 7.80 7.92 35.53
CA THR A 10 7.16 8.91 34.66
C THR A 10 6.34 8.24 33.56
N THR A 11 5.35 8.94 33.02
CA THR A 11 4.53 8.49 31.88
C THR A 11 4.82 9.36 30.65
N LYS A 12 4.85 8.74 29.47
CA LYS A 12 4.95 9.45 28.19
C LYS A 12 3.76 9.08 27.31
N SER A 13 3.23 10.06 26.57
CA SER A 13 2.15 9.78 25.62
C SER A 13 2.65 8.87 24.51
N ILE A 14 1.89 7.83 24.18
CA ILE A 14 2.16 6.95 23.02
C ILE A 14 2.11 7.73 21.71
N LYS A 15 1.43 8.89 21.68
CA LYS A 15 1.34 9.73 20.47
C LYS A 15 2.64 10.45 20.14
N GLU A 16 3.38 10.89 21.14
CA GLU A 16 4.52 11.77 20.97
C GLU A 16 5.64 11.10 20.14
N ASN A 17 6.09 11.75 19.07
CA ASN A 17 7.10 11.24 18.13
C ASN A 17 6.76 9.86 17.55
N SER A 18 5.47 9.60 17.32
CA SER A 18 4.99 8.33 16.78
C SER A 18 4.17 8.54 15.51
N PHE A 19 3.75 7.43 14.89
CA PHE A 19 2.74 7.45 13.83
C PHE A 19 1.47 8.23 14.24
N PHE A 20 1.11 8.21 15.53
CA PHE A 20 -0.14 8.77 16.05
C PHE A 20 -0.11 10.27 16.38
N ASP A 21 1.05 10.93 16.27
CA ASP A 21 1.27 12.28 16.77
C ASP A 21 0.29 13.30 16.17
N ASP A 22 0.11 13.25 14.84
CA ASP A 22 -0.75 14.19 14.11
C ASP A 22 -2.26 13.90 14.21
N PHE A 23 -2.68 12.89 14.98
CA PHE A 23 -4.09 12.55 15.12
C PHE A 23 -4.67 13.11 16.42
N ARG A 24 -5.68 13.97 16.27
CA ARG A 24 -6.45 14.51 17.41
C ARG A 24 -7.26 13.42 18.12
N LEU A 25 -7.73 12.41 17.37
CA LEU A 25 -8.53 11.31 17.90
C LEU A 25 -7.75 10.42 18.88
N PRO A 26 -8.43 9.74 19.83
CA PRO A 26 -7.80 8.72 20.66
C PRO A 26 -7.14 7.63 19.83
N VAL A 27 -6.01 7.08 20.29
CA VAL A 27 -5.25 6.02 19.58
C VAL A 27 -6.15 4.83 19.24
N ARG A 28 -7.05 4.46 20.15
CA ARG A 28 -8.05 3.39 19.93
C ARG A 28 -8.90 3.62 18.68
N GLU A 29 -9.35 4.84 18.43
CA GLU A 29 -10.18 5.16 17.26
C GLU A 29 -9.35 5.12 15.97
N VAL A 30 -8.09 5.57 16.03
CA VAL A 30 -7.16 5.44 14.91
C VAL A 30 -6.93 3.97 14.58
N LEU A 31 -6.67 3.12 15.59
CA LEU A 31 -6.45 1.68 15.42
C LEU A 31 -7.68 0.96 14.84
N LYS A 32 -8.89 1.27 15.33
CA LYS A 32 -10.12 0.75 14.73
C LYS A 32 -10.22 1.10 13.25
N CYS A 33 -9.87 2.33 12.87
CA CYS A 33 -9.91 2.74 11.47
C CYS A 33 -8.85 2.03 10.63
N ILE A 34 -7.65 1.80 11.16
CA ILE A 34 -6.62 0.97 10.51
C ILE A 34 -7.12 -0.46 10.30
N TYR A 35 -7.75 -1.05 11.31
CA TYR A 35 -8.34 -2.38 11.20
C TYR A 35 -9.44 -2.44 10.13
N SER A 36 -10.28 -1.42 10.03
CA SER A 36 -11.28 -1.34 8.95
C SER A 36 -10.66 -1.34 7.55
N TYR A 37 -9.46 -0.76 7.38
CA TYR A 37 -8.73 -0.82 6.11
C TYR A 37 -8.27 -2.23 5.72
N THR A 38 -8.14 -3.15 6.67
CA THR A 38 -7.77 -4.55 6.37
C THR A 38 -9.00 -5.40 6.04
N LEU A 39 -10.19 -4.96 6.42
CA LEU A 39 -11.45 -5.68 6.18
C LEU A 39 -12.19 -5.21 4.93
N PHE A 40 -12.16 -3.91 4.66
CA PHE A 40 -13.03 -3.29 3.67
C PHE A 40 -12.23 -2.64 2.54
N ASN A 41 -12.58 -2.99 1.30
CA ASN A 41 -11.98 -2.39 0.11
C ASN A 41 -12.56 -1.02 -0.24
N ARG A 42 -13.85 -0.79 0.08
CA ARG A 42 -14.55 0.46 -0.28
C ARG A 42 -14.47 1.46 0.87
N GLN A 43 -14.10 2.70 0.54
CA GLN A 43 -14.00 3.80 1.51
C GLN A 43 -15.33 4.10 2.20
N VAL A 44 -16.46 3.88 1.51
CA VAL A 44 -17.79 4.06 2.09
C VAL A 44 -18.06 3.09 3.23
N ASP A 45 -17.60 1.84 3.11
CA ASP A 45 -17.77 0.82 4.16
C ASP A 45 -16.89 1.14 5.38
N ILE A 46 -15.65 1.60 5.13
CA ILE A 46 -14.74 2.06 6.19
C ILE A 46 -15.35 3.23 6.95
N HIS A 47 -15.93 4.19 6.22
CA HIS A 47 -16.59 5.36 6.82
C HIS A 47 -17.81 4.93 7.66
N SER A 48 -18.68 4.08 7.12
CA SER A 48 -19.84 3.55 7.84
C SER A 48 -19.45 2.75 9.08
N HIS A 49 -18.36 1.98 9.03
CA HIS A 49 -17.89 1.18 10.18
C HIS A 49 -17.26 2.06 11.28
N CYS A 50 -16.49 3.09 10.90
CA CYS A 50 -15.75 3.90 11.88
C CYS A 50 -16.55 5.10 12.40
N GLY A 51 -17.53 5.60 11.63
CA GLY A 51 -18.25 6.84 11.95
C GLY A 51 -17.37 8.10 11.97
N LEU A 52 -16.18 8.05 11.36
CA LEU A 52 -15.19 9.13 11.39
C LEU A 52 -15.31 10.05 10.18
N SER A 53 -14.88 11.30 10.34
CA SER A 53 -14.95 12.28 9.25
C SER A 53 -14.14 11.84 8.03
N LYS A 54 -14.66 12.13 6.82
CA LYS A 54 -13.98 11.81 5.56
C LYS A 54 -12.54 12.36 5.51
N ASN A 55 -12.33 13.57 6.03
CA ASN A 55 -11.02 14.20 6.09
C ASN A 55 -10.03 13.41 6.95
N PHE A 56 -10.49 12.86 8.09
CA PHE A 56 -9.65 12.00 8.92
C PHE A 56 -9.26 10.72 8.16
N THR A 57 -10.23 10.04 7.54
CA THR A 57 -10.02 8.80 6.80
C THR A 57 -9.02 9.00 5.64
N ILE A 58 -9.13 10.11 4.90
CA ILE A 58 -8.16 10.49 3.86
C ILE A 58 -6.77 10.71 4.46
N LYS A 59 -6.66 11.49 5.55
CA LYS A 59 -5.37 11.76 6.21
C LYS A 59 -4.71 10.47 6.69
N LEU A 60 -5.47 9.58 7.31
CA LEU A 60 -4.99 8.28 7.78
C LEU A 60 -4.51 7.41 6.60
N ARG A 61 -5.30 7.32 5.53
CA ARG A 61 -4.92 6.59 4.31
C ARG A 61 -3.61 7.09 3.73
N SER A 62 -3.44 8.41 3.59
CA SER A 62 -2.19 8.98 3.06
C SER A 62 -0.99 8.61 3.93
N LYS A 63 -1.13 8.67 5.26
CA LYS A 63 -0.09 8.23 6.18
C LYS A 63 0.23 6.73 6.06
N LEU A 64 -0.78 5.88 5.92
CA LEU A 64 -0.59 4.43 5.73
C LEU A 64 0.13 4.13 4.42
N ILE A 65 -0.26 4.77 3.32
CA ILE A 65 0.39 4.62 2.02
C ILE A 65 1.88 4.99 2.09
N LEU A 66 2.21 6.09 2.79
CA LEU A 66 3.61 6.47 2.99
C LEU A 66 4.39 5.40 3.78
N LYS A 67 3.79 4.82 4.82
CA LYS A 67 4.41 3.72 5.58
C LYS A 67 4.57 2.44 4.78
N PHE A 68 3.61 2.11 3.92
CA PHE A 68 3.77 0.99 2.99
C PHE A 68 4.88 1.24 1.99
N LYS A 69 4.98 2.47 1.46
CA LYS A 69 6.07 2.86 0.57
C LYS A 69 7.43 2.72 1.25
N GLU A 70 7.61 3.33 2.43
CA GLU A 70 8.85 3.20 3.21
C GLU A 70 9.23 1.73 3.45
N PHE A 71 8.25 0.89 3.77
CA PHE A 71 8.48 -0.54 3.98
C PHE A 71 8.95 -1.24 2.70
N PHE A 72 8.30 -1.01 1.56
CA PHE A 72 8.66 -1.68 0.30
C PHE A 72 9.94 -1.11 -0.34
N ASP A 73 10.29 0.15 -0.05
CA ASP A 73 11.58 0.72 -0.44
C ASP A 73 12.73 0.00 0.30
N LEU A 74 12.54 -0.34 1.59
CA LEU A 74 13.51 -1.09 2.39
C LEU A 74 13.46 -2.60 2.17
N ASN A 75 12.32 -3.13 1.70
CA ASN A 75 12.10 -4.56 1.48
C ASN A 75 11.57 -4.77 0.05
N PRO A 76 12.44 -4.67 -0.97
CA PRO A 76 12.04 -4.84 -2.36
C PRO A 76 11.39 -6.20 -2.59
N ILE A 77 10.23 -6.20 -3.25
CA ILE A 77 9.54 -7.44 -3.61
C ILE A 77 10.37 -8.18 -4.67
N LYS A 78 10.57 -9.47 -4.43
CA LYS A 78 11.10 -10.43 -5.41
C LYS A 78 10.11 -11.56 -5.56
N LEU A 79 9.83 -11.93 -6.80
CA LEU A 79 8.89 -13.00 -7.17
C LEU A 79 9.62 -14.09 -7.94
N GLY A 80 9.05 -15.29 -7.95
CA GLY A 80 9.56 -16.44 -8.68
C GLY A 80 10.71 -17.15 -7.95
N GLY A 81 11.63 -17.69 -8.74
CA GLY A 81 12.73 -18.56 -8.31
C GLY A 81 12.68 -19.92 -9.01
N PRO A 82 13.64 -20.81 -8.70
CA PRO A 82 13.70 -22.14 -9.31
C PRO A 82 12.40 -22.92 -9.10
N GLY A 83 11.77 -23.35 -10.20
CA GLY A 83 10.52 -24.12 -10.17
C GLY A 83 9.26 -23.28 -9.96
N SER A 84 9.37 -21.95 -9.95
CA SER A 84 8.24 -21.04 -9.80
C SER A 84 7.70 -20.58 -11.15
N ILE A 85 6.38 -20.37 -11.23
CA ILE A 85 5.71 -19.76 -12.38
C ILE A 85 5.19 -18.38 -11.97
N VAL A 86 5.67 -17.35 -12.68
CA VAL A 86 5.22 -15.96 -12.48
C VAL A 86 4.45 -15.50 -13.70
N HIS A 87 3.15 -15.26 -13.54
CA HIS A 87 2.36 -14.66 -14.61
C HIS A 87 2.64 -13.16 -14.69
N VAL A 88 2.91 -12.68 -15.90
CA VAL A 88 3.13 -11.26 -16.20
C VAL A 88 2.08 -10.81 -17.21
N ASP A 89 1.41 -9.71 -16.92
CA ASP A 89 0.40 -9.12 -17.80
C ASP A 89 0.50 -7.58 -17.80
N GLU A 90 0.04 -6.96 -18.88
CA GLU A 90 -0.08 -5.51 -19.01
C GLU A 90 -1.54 -5.09 -18.82
N THR A 91 -1.80 -4.19 -17.87
CA THR A 91 -3.14 -3.67 -17.63
C THR A 91 -3.24 -2.19 -17.93
N LYS A 92 -4.29 -1.84 -18.66
CA LYS A 92 -4.64 -0.45 -18.96
C LYS A 92 -5.49 0.10 -17.81
N LEU A 93 -4.97 1.09 -17.09
CA LEU A 93 -5.68 1.76 -16.02
C LEU A 93 -6.42 2.97 -16.58
N ASN A 94 -7.66 2.74 -17.01
CA ASN A 94 -8.54 3.81 -17.48
C ASN A 94 -9.44 4.33 -16.36
N PHE A 95 -9.47 5.65 -16.18
CA PHE A 95 -10.58 6.29 -15.49
C PHE A 95 -11.71 6.55 -16.49
N ASN A 96 -12.55 5.54 -16.72
CA ASN A 96 -13.75 5.74 -17.54
C ASN A 96 -14.70 6.69 -16.81
N VAL A 97 -14.98 7.84 -17.40
CA VAL A 97 -15.97 8.80 -16.90
C VAL A 97 -17.33 8.11 -16.90
N LYS A 98 -17.84 7.76 -15.71
CA LYS A 98 -19.18 7.21 -15.55
C LYS A 98 -20.18 8.36 -15.40
N SER A 99 -21.30 8.28 -16.12
CA SER A 99 -22.40 9.25 -16.03
C SER A 99 -22.00 10.69 -16.35
N HIS A 100 -21.06 10.91 -17.27
CA HIS A 100 -20.52 12.24 -17.63
C HIS A 100 -19.95 13.04 -16.45
N ARG A 101 -19.60 12.38 -15.33
CA ARG A 101 -19.04 13.02 -14.14
C ARG A 101 -17.58 12.66 -13.96
N GLY A 102 -16.72 13.67 -14.00
CA GLY A 102 -15.28 13.55 -13.83
C GLY A 102 -14.50 13.78 -15.13
N TYR A 103 -13.18 13.72 -15.01
CA TYR A 103 -12.24 13.92 -16.12
C TYR A 103 -11.47 12.62 -16.35
N SER A 104 -11.50 12.09 -17.56
CA SER A 104 -10.54 11.05 -17.96
C SER A 104 -9.24 11.76 -18.32
N PRO A 105 -8.08 11.28 -17.82
CA PRO A 105 -6.79 11.69 -18.38
C PRO A 105 -6.81 11.55 -19.91
N ALA A 106 -6.17 12.49 -20.60
CA ALA A 106 -6.05 12.46 -22.06
C ALA A 106 -5.33 11.19 -22.53
N GLU A 107 -4.28 10.81 -21.79
CA GLU A 107 -3.52 9.59 -22.03
C GLU A 107 -3.82 8.53 -20.97
N PRO A 108 -4.03 7.27 -21.38
CA PRO A 108 -4.25 6.18 -20.45
C PRO A 108 -2.96 5.83 -19.69
N SER A 109 -3.08 5.54 -18.41
CA SER A 109 -1.99 4.97 -17.63
C SER A 109 -1.89 3.47 -17.88
N TRP A 110 -0.67 2.96 -17.95
CA TRP A 110 -0.41 1.53 -18.09
C TRP A 110 0.31 1.02 -16.85
N ALA A 111 0.04 -0.22 -16.49
CA ALA A 111 0.75 -0.91 -15.44
C ALA A 111 1.15 -2.31 -15.90
N ILE A 112 2.30 -2.77 -15.44
CA ILE A 112 2.69 -4.16 -15.52
C ILE A 112 2.31 -4.85 -14.21
N VAL A 113 1.71 -6.03 -14.31
CA VAL A 113 1.19 -6.81 -13.19
C VAL A 113 1.88 -8.16 -13.17
N PHE A 114 2.29 -8.58 -11.98
CA PHE A 114 2.93 -9.87 -11.73
C PHE A 114 2.12 -10.66 -10.73
N THR A 115 1.98 -11.96 -10.94
CA THR A 115 1.35 -12.88 -9.99
C THR A 115 2.19 -14.15 -9.86
N ASP A 116 2.75 -14.36 -8.67
CA ASP A 116 3.50 -15.56 -8.31
C ASP A 116 2.57 -16.59 -7.67
N THR A 117 2.44 -17.73 -8.34
CA THR A 117 1.57 -18.84 -7.94
C THR A 117 2.24 -19.84 -7.00
N GLY A 118 3.52 -19.67 -6.70
CA GLY A 118 4.23 -20.45 -5.68
C GLY A 118 3.76 -20.15 -4.24
N PHE A 119 2.95 -19.11 -4.05
CA PHE A 119 2.38 -18.72 -2.76
C PHE A 119 0.87 -19.00 -2.71
N THR A 120 0.36 -19.29 -1.50
CA THR A 120 -1.09 -19.39 -1.23
C THR A 120 -1.46 -18.47 -0.06
N PRO A 121 -2.21 -17.37 -0.29
CA PRO A 121 -2.68 -16.88 -1.59
C PRO A 121 -1.53 -16.40 -2.49
N ALA A 122 -1.80 -16.32 -3.81
CA ALA A 122 -0.81 -15.86 -4.78
C ALA A 122 -0.29 -14.46 -4.44
N ARG A 123 0.99 -14.22 -4.70
CA ARG A 123 1.65 -12.95 -4.37
C ARG A 123 1.69 -12.06 -5.60
N GLY A 124 1.12 -10.85 -5.48
CA GLY A 124 1.05 -9.89 -6.57
C GLY A 124 2.07 -8.75 -6.45
N TYR A 125 2.51 -8.23 -7.58
CA TYR A 125 3.18 -6.93 -7.70
C TYR A 125 2.59 -6.14 -8.87
N VAL A 126 2.48 -4.82 -8.73
CA VAL A 126 1.99 -3.95 -9.80
C VAL A 126 2.80 -2.66 -9.80
N GLU A 127 3.16 -2.21 -11.00
CA GLU A 127 3.90 -0.98 -11.20
C GLU A 127 3.38 -0.21 -12.41
N LEU A 128 3.17 1.10 -12.22
CA LEU A 128 2.87 2.01 -13.32
C LEU A 128 4.11 2.15 -14.21
N VAL A 129 3.92 2.03 -15.52
CA VAL A 129 4.99 2.20 -16.50
C VAL A 129 4.74 3.44 -17.35
N GLU A 130 5.79 4.18 -17.64
CA GLU A 130 5.70 5.41 -18.45
C GLU A 130 5.36 5.10 -19.91
N ASN A 131 5.86 3.98 -20.43
CA ASN A 131 5.60 3.50 -21.78
C ASN A 131 5.67 1.96 -21.82
N ARG A 132 5.25 1.37 -22.95
CA ARG A 132 5.16 -0.08 -23.16
C ARG A 132 6.28 -0.62 -24.07
N THR A 133 7.43 0.06 -24.08
CA THR A 133 8.57 -0.46 -24.85
C THR A 133 9.10 -1.72 -24.19
N ALA A 134 9.67 -2.62 -24.99
CA ALA A 134 10.30 -3.83 -24.49
C ALA A 134 11.36 -3.49 -23.42
N ASP A 135 12.16 -2.44 -23.61
CA ASP A 135 13.18 -2.01 -22.65
C ASP A 135 12.58 -1.62 -21.30
N THR A 136 11.50 -0.83 -21.28
CA THR A 136 10.83 -0.43 -20.03
C THR A 136 10.24 -1.64 -19.31
N LEU A 137 9.56 -2.54 -20.03
CA LEU A 137 8.94 -3.73 -19.43
C LEU A 137 10.02 -4.72 -18.92
N LEU A 138 11.06 -4.99 -19.73
CA LEU A 138 12.17 -5.86 -19.35
C LEU A 138 12.94 -5.32 -18.15
N ALA A 139 13.12 -4.00 -18.03
CA ALA A 139 13.75 -3.40 -16.86
C ALA A 139 12.97 -3.70 -15.57
N VAL A 140 11.64 -3.61 -15.61
CA VAL A 140 10.79 -3.96 -14.45
C VAL A 140 10.83 -5.46 -14.18
N ILE A 141 10.68 -6.29 -15.21
CA ILE A 141 10.72 -7.77 -15.09
C ILE A 141 12.03 -8.21 -14.44
N ASN A 142 13.19 -7.76 -14.94
CA ASN A 142 14.50 -8.12 -14.41
C ASN A 142 14.74 -7.59 -12.99
N ARG A 143 14.07 -6.50 -12.60
CA ARG A 143 14.13 -5.99 -11.23
C ARG A 143 13.29 -6.81 -10.27
N ILE A 144 12.17 -7.39 -10.68
CA ILE A 144 11.20 -8.03 -9.79
C ILE A 144 11.30 -9.56 -9.78
N ILE A 145 11.57 -10.18 -10.94
CA ILE A 145 11.62 -11.63 -11.08
C ILE A 145 13.01 -12.17 -10.74
N LEU A 146 13.07 -13.22 -9.93
CA LEU A 146 14.30 -13.94 -9.62
C LEU A 146 14.75 -14.81 -10.82
N PRO A 147 16.06 -15.04 -11.00
CA PRO A 147 16.56 -15.94 -12.04
C PRO A 147 15.96 -17.34 -11.92
N GLN A 148 15.91 -18.07 -13.04
CA GLN A 148 15.39 -19.44 -13.13
C GLN A 148 13.88 -19.58 -12.82
N SER A 149 13.14 -18.48 -12.90
CA SER A 149 11.67 -18.49 -12.97
C SER A 149 11.21 -18.85 -14.38
N THR A 150 10.06 -19.51 -14.49
CA THR A 150 9.36 -19.75 -15.77
C THR A 150 8.25 -18.73 -15.97
#